data_AF-A0A2V9LHQ1-F1
#
_entry.id   AF-A0A2V9LHQ1-F1
#
_cell.length_a   1.000
_cell.length_b   1.000
_cell.length_c   1.000
_cell.angle_alpha   90.00
_cell.angle_beta   90.00
_cell.angle_gamma   90.00
#
_symmetry.space_group_name_H-M   'P 1'
#
loop_
_entity.id
_entity.type
_entity.pdbx_description
1 polymer ?
#
loop_
_entity_poly.entity_id
_entity_poly.type
_entity_poly.pdbx_seq_one_letter_code
_entity_poly.pdbx_strand_id
1 'polypeptide(L)'
;MASDQDSPSAVSELYVCGYRSIRNLRLKLDRVNVLVGPNGCGKTNLYQSMVLLSAAAQGQLARALAEEGGMPSVLWAGPRKKGPVRLVLGFSTGDFHYELQCGLPVPGMSMFNLDPEVKEEHIWFKYRGKKAALLERDHGSVRARNAEGVFEAYPMALSNSESVLSQLREPHRFPELSMLRQEILSWRFYHHFRTDREAPLRQPQVGVRTTVLSHDGRDLAAALQTIVEIGDRVGLDEAIGKAFPGSSVEVVAPENRFSVLMQMPGVQRPFEARELSDGTLRYLCLLAALMSPRPPDLLALNEPETSLHPNLFEPLAALIGRAARDSQVWITTHSQALAGYLARDLAITPTQLCNIDGETWIGAQPV
;
A
#
# COMPACT_ATOMS: atom_id res chain seq x y z
N MET A 1 17.79 -20.11 -20.39
CA MET A 1 16.44 -20.17 -20.99
C MET A 1 15.74 -18.91 -20.53
N ALA A 2 15.59 -17.93 -21.42
CA ALA A 2 14.86 -16.71 -21.13
C ALA A 2 13.37 -17.05 -21.07
N SER A 3 12.84 -17.15 -19.86
CA SER A 3 11.39 -17.26 -19.61
C SER A 3 10.78 -15.86 -19.70
N ASP A 4 9.56 -15.77 -20.26
CA ASP A 4 8.63 -14.64 -20.19
C ASP A 4 8.46 -14.10 -18.75
N GLN A 5 9.44 -13.33 -18.27
CA GLN A 5 9.44 -12.63 -16.99
C GLN A 5 9.37 -11.15 -17.31
N ASP A 6 8.18 -10.57 -17.38
CA ASP A 6 8.03 -9.11 -17.25
C ASP A 6 6.63 -8.68 -16.78
N SER A 7 5.76 -9.61 -16.36
CA SER A 7 4.59 -9.27 -15.56
C SER A 7 4.94 -9.39 -14.07
N PRO A 8 4.87 -8.30 -13.27
CA PRO A 8 5.10 -8.37 -11.83
C PRO A 8 4.13 -9.39 -11.20
N SER A 9 4.62 -10.18 -10.24
CA SER A 9 3.85 -11.23 -9.57
C SER A 9 2.76 -10.58 -8.72
N ALA A 10 1.62 -10.27 -9.35
CA ALA A 10 0.51 -9.58 -8.71
C ALA A 10 -0.04 -10.41 -7.54
N VAL A 11 -0.46 -9.71 -6.48
CA VAL A 11 -1.14 -10.34 -5.36
C VAL A 11 -2.49 -10.87 -5.85
N SER A 12 -2.70 -12.18 -5.82
CA SER A 12 -3.93 -12.83 -6.28
C SER A 12 -4.98 -13.00 -5.18
N GLU A 13 -4.55 -13.04 -3.92
CA GLU A 13 -5.44 -13.23 -2.77
C GLU A 13 -4.84 -12.59 -1.52
N LEU A 14 -5.66 -11.90 -0.74
CA LEU A 14 -5.36 -11.42 0.61
C LEU A 14 -6.14 -12.27 1.63
N TYR A 15 -5.49 -12.67 2.71
CA TYR A 15 -6.08 -13.36 3.86
C TYR A 15 -5.87 -12.57 5.14
N VAL A 16 -6.97 -12.32 5.86
CA VAL A 16 -6.96 -11.60 7.14
C VAL A 16 -7.85 -12.33 8.14
N CYS A 17 -7.30 -12.66 9.30
CA CYS A 17 -8.03 -13.30 10.38
C CYS A 17 -7.68 -12.67 11.73
N GLY A 18 -8.69 -12.47 12.57
CA GLY A 18 -8.50 -11.97 13.93
C GLY A 18 -8.08 -10.50 14.03
N TYR A 19 -8.40 -9.67 13.03
CA TYR A 19 -7.97 -8.26 12.95
C TYR A 19 -9.15 -7.28 13.08
N ARG A 20 -9.27 -6.57 14.20
CA ARG A 20 -10.31 -5.54 14.43
C ARG A 20 -11.73 -6.00 14.09
N SER A 21 -12.32 -5.51 13.00
CA SER A 21 -13.65 -5.89 12.49
C SER A 21 -13.61 -7.08 11.52
N ILE A 22 -12.45 -7.66 11.25
CA ILE A 22 -12.28 -8.80 10.35
C ILE A 22 -12.04 -10.04 11.19
N ARG A 23 -13.04 -10.92 11.25
CA ARG A 23 -12.92 -12.19 11.94
C ARG A 23 -12.13 -13.21 11.12
N ASN A 24 -12.55 -13.44 9.88
CA ASN A 24 -11.90 -14.34 8.93
C ASN A 24 -12.37 -13.98 7.50
N LEU A 25 -11.48 -13.40 6.69
CA LEU A 25 -11.81 -12.93 5.35
C LEU A 25 -10.70 -13.31 4.36
N ARG A 26 -11.13 -13.81 3.20
CA ARG A 26 -10.29 -14.00 2.01
C ARG A 26 -10.83 -13.15 0.88
N LEU A 27 -9.96 -12.34 0.29
CA LEU A 27 -10.30 -11.46 -0.81
C LEU A 27 -9.45 -11.83 -2.02
N LYS A 28 -10.10 -12.27 -3.10
CA LYS A 28 -9.45 -12.43 -4.40
C LYS A 28 -9.18 -11.06 -5.00
N LEU A 29 -8.04 -10.94 -5.67
CA LEU A 29 -7.56 -9.68 -6.20
C LEU A 29 -7.21 -9.83 -7.68
N ASP A 30 -7.59 -8.82 -8.44
CA ASP A 30 -7.29 -8.64 -9.85
C ASP A 30 -6.26 -7.52 -10.03
N ARG A 31 -6.04 -7.09 -11.28
CA ARG A 31 -5.13 -5.98 -11.58
C ARG A 31 -5.58 -4.66 -10.94
N VAL A 32 -6.89 -4.40 -10.88
CA VAL A 32 -7.48 -3.22 -10.24
C VAL A 32 -8.57 -3.66 -9.28
N ASN A 33 -8.42 -3.30 -8.01
CA ASN A 33 -9.29 -3.71 -6.92
C ASN A 33 -9.93 -2.48 -6.30
N VAL A 34 -11.25 -2.36 -6.40
CA VAL A 34 -12.00 -1.22 -5.84
C VAL A 34 -12.90 -1.71 -4.72
N LEU A 35 -12.55 -1.40 -3.49
CA LEU A 35 -13.32 -1.69 -2.29
C LEU A 35 -14.25 -0.52 -1.96
N VAL A 36 -15.55 -0.77 -2.00
CA VAL A 36 -16.60 0.24 -1.79
C VAL A 36 -17.45 -0.14 -0.59
N GLY A 37 -17.84 0.84 0.22
CA GLY A 37 -18.79 0.61 1.29
C GLY A 37 -18.92 1.81 2.24
N PRO A 38 -19.87 1.78 3.18
CA PRO A 38 -20.07 2.86 4.14
C PRO A 38 -18.92 2.96 5.16
N ASN A 39 -18.92 4.01 5.97
CA ASN A 39 -17.97 4.14 7.07
C ASN A 39 -18.15 2.98 8.07
N GLY A 40 -17.03 2.45 8.59
CA GLY A 40 -17.04 1.34 9.55
C GLY A 40 -17.26 -0.06 8.95
N CYS A 41 -17.35 -0.22 7.62
CA CYS A 41 -17.48 -1.55 7.01
C CYS A 41 -16.18 -2.36 6.96
N GLY A 42 -15.03 -1.76 7.28
CA GLY A 42 -13.73 -2.47 7.33
C GLY A 42 -12.79 -2.20 6.15
N LYS A 43 -13.12 -1.27 5.23
CA LYS A 43 -12.21 -0.80 4.17
C LYS A 43 -10.81 -0.47 4.70
N THR A 44 -10.74 0.39 5.72
CA THR A 44 -9.49 0.80 6.36
C THR A 44 -8.75 -0.39 7.00
N ASN A 45 -9.47 -1.37 7.55
CA ASN A 45 -8.84 -2.56 8.13
C ASN A 45 -8.20 -3.43 7.04
N LEU A 46 -8.86 -3.61 5.89
CA LEU A 46 -8.25 -4.32 4.76
C LEU A 46 -7.03 -3.57 4.21
N TYR A 47 -7.12 -2.25 4.03
CA TYR A 47 -5.98 -1.42 3.63
C TYR A 47 -4.81 -1.55 4.63
N GLN A 48 -5.08 -1.40 5.93
CA GLN A 48 -4.06 -1.47 6.97
C GLN A 48 -3.44 -2.87 7.10
N SER A 49 -4.17 -3.94 6.78
CA SER A 49 -3.60 -5.28 6.76
C SER A 49 -2.43 -5.42 5.75
N MET A 50 -2.54 -4.78 4.59
CA MET A 50 -1.45 -4.73 3.60
C MET A 50 -0.29 -3.83 4.05
N VAL A 51 -0.61 -2.71 4.69
CA VAL A 51 0.40 -1.82 5.30
C VAL A 51 1.21 -2.58 6.35
N LEU A 52 0.55 -3.38 7.21
CA LEU A 52 1.21 -4.19 8.23
C LEU A 52 2.10 -5.29 7.64
N LEU A 53 1.67 -5.94 6.55
CA LEU A 53 2.50 -6.90 5.82
C LEU A 53 3.77 -6.23 5.25
N SER A 54 3.65 -5.02 4.70
CA SER A 54 4.81 -4.24 4.25
C SER A 54 5.71 -3.78 5.40
N ALA A 55 5.11 -3.31 6.51
CA ALA A 55 5.84 -2.94 7.71
C ALA A 55 6.62 -4.13 8.30
N ALA A 56 6.09 -5.35 8.21
CA ALA A 56 6.80 -6.57 8.60
C ALA A 56 8.09 -6.78 7.79
N ALA A 57 8.02 -6.72 6.46
CA ALA A 57 9.20 -6.86 5.59
C ALA A 57 10.23 -5.71 5.75
N GLN A 58 9.77 -4.54 6.22
CA GLN A 58 10.60 -3.37 6.51
C GLN A 58 11.22 -3.37 7.92
N GLY A 59 10.82 -4.30 8.80
CA GLY A 59 11.26 -4.30 10.21
C GLY A 59 10.58 -3.24 11.07
N GLN A 60 9.40 -2.78 10.67
CA GLN A 60 8.62 -1.73 11.33
C GLN A 60 7.32 -2.25 11.97
N LEU A 61 7.07 -3.57 11.95
CA LEU A 61 5.83 -4.18 12.44
C LEU A 61 5.47 -3.77 13.87
N ALA A 62 6.42 -3.90 14.80
CA ALA A 62 6.20 -3.56 16.20
C ALA A 62 5.80 -2.08 16.38
N ARG A 63 6.49 -1.18 15.68
CA ARG A 63 6.18 0.24 15.69
C ARG A 63 4.81 0.54 15.08
N ALA A 64 4.51 -0.02 13.91
CA ALA A 64 3.23 0.17 13.23
C ALA A 64 2.06 -0.31 14.10
N LEU A 65 2.21 -1.44 14.80
CA LEU A 65 1.19 -1.92 15.73
C LEU A 65 1.11 -1.09 17.01
N ALA A 66 2.23 -0.60 17.54
CA ALA A 66 2.25 0.28 18.70
C ALA A 66 1.57 1.62 18.43
N GLU A 67 1.77 2.22 17.26
CA GLU A 67 1.11 3.46 16.82
C GLU A 67 -0.42 3.29 16.71
N GLU A 68 -0.89 2.06 16.46
CA GLU A 68 -2.31 1.68 16.45
C GLU A 68 -2.86 1.31 17.86
N GLY A 69 -2.10 1.57 18.93
CA GLY A 69 -2.48 1.27 20.31
C GLY A 69 -2.04 -0.11 20.81
N GLY A 70 -1.10 -0.75 20.11
CA GLY A 70 -0.51 -2.04 20.48
C GLY A 70 -1.34 -3.26 20.08
N MET A 71 -0.78 -4.45 20.35
CA MET A 71 -1.37 -5.74 19.96
C MET A 71 -2.83 -5.91 20.44
N PRO A 72 -3.25 -5.54 21.67
CA PRO A 72 -4.67 -5.67 22.08
C PRO A 72 -5.66 -4.90 21.20
N SER A 73 -5.25 -3.73 20.69
CA SER A 73 -6.10 -2.81 19.91
C SER A 73 -6.33 -3.25 18.47
N VAL A 74 -5.51 -4.19 17.98
CA VAL A 74 -5.63 -4.74 16.62
C VAL A 74 -6.30 -6.11 16.57
N LEU A 75 -6.45 -6.80 17.70
CA LEU A 75 -7.13 -8.09 17.74
C LEU A 75 -8.64 -7.95 17.47
N TRP A 76 -9.26 -9.04 17.03
CA TRP A 76 -10.70 -9.15 16.80
C TRP A 76 -11.52 -8.57 17.96
N ALA A 77 -12.39 -7.61 17.65
CA ALA A 77 -13.15 -6.84 18.62
C ALA A 77 -14.49 -7.49 19.04
N GLY A 78 -14.98 -8.47 18.27
CA GLY A 78 -16.24 -9.16 18.59
C GLY A 78 -16.09 -10.26 19.64
N PRO A 79 -17.17 -11.04 19.88
CA PRO A 79 -17.20 -12.10 20.88
C PRO A 79 -16.08 -13.12 20.67
N ARG A 80 -15.44 -13.54 21.76
CA ARG A 80 -14.27 -14.42 21.75
C ARG A 80 -14.59 -15.76 22.40
N LYS A 81 -14.13 -16.85 21.77
CA LYS A 81 -14.06 -18.18 22.42
C LYS A 81 -12.83 -18.24 23.33
N LYS A 82 -12.83 -19.13 24.32
CA LYS A 82 -11.64 -19.42 25.13
C LYS A 82 -10.52 -19.96 24.23
N GLY A 83 -9.32 -19.40 24.33
CA GLY A 83 -8.14 -19.82 23.58
C GLY A 83 -7.14 -18.68 23.32
N PRO A 84 -5.98 -18.97 22.72
CA PRO A 84 -5.03 -17.94 22.31
C PRO A 84 -5.64 -17.08 21.20
N VAL A 85 -5.54 -15.76 21.35
CA VAL A 85 -6.00 -14.80 20.32
C VAL A 85 -4.82 -14.46 19.43
N ARG A 86 -5.02 -14.58 18.12
CA ARG A 86 -4.01 -14.35 17.08
C ARG A 86 -4.55 -13.39 16.03
N LEU A 87 -3.66 -12.57 15.52
CA LEU A 87 -3.79 -11.85 14.26
C LEU A 87 -3.05 -12.68 13.20
N VAL A 88 -3.73 -13.06 12.12
CA VAL A 88 -3.11 -13.72 10.97
C VAL A 88 -3.30 -12.83 9.75
N LEU A 89 -2.18 -12.46 9.13
CA LEU A 89 -2.13 -11.69 7.90
C LEU A 89 -1.39 -12.52 6.86
N GLY A 90 -1.89 -12.58 5.64
CA GLY A 90 -1.20 -13.29 4.58
C GLY A 90 -1.68 -12.91 3.21
N PHE A 91 -0.90 -13.28 2.20
CA PHE A 91 -1.28 -13.10 0.81
C PHE A 91 -0.69 -14.19 -0.08
N SER A 92 -1.25 -14.30 -1.28
CA SER A 92 -0.71 -15.16 -2.34
C SER A 92 -0.41 -14.33 -3.57
N THR A 93 0.68 -14.63 -4.25
CA THR A 93 0.99 -14.17 -5.62
C THR A 93 0.95 -15.36 -6.58
N GLY A 94 1.40 -15.15 -7.82
CA GLY A 94 1.63 -16.23 -8.78
C GLY A 94 2.60 -17.29 -8.23
N ASP A 95 3.64 -16.83 -7.52
CA ASP A 95 4.76 -17.67 -7.10
C ASP A 95 4.79 -17.92 -5.59
N PHE A 96 4.30 -16.98 -4.78
CA PHE A 96 4.44 -17.04 -3.33
C PHE A 96 3.12 -17.22 -2.60
N HIS A 97 3.22 -17.78 -1.40
CA HIS A 97 2.21 -17.68 -0.36
C HIS A 97 2.93 -17.27 0.91
N TYR A 98 2.52 -16.16 1.52
CA TYR A 98 3.10 -15.64 2.75
C TYR A 98 2.02 -15.57 3.83
N GLU A 99 2.35 -16.04 5.03
CA GLU A 99 1.50 -15.96 6.21
C GLU A 99 2.32 -15.55 7.43
N LEU A 100 1.80 -14.56 8.17
CA LEU A 100 2.37 -14.01 9.37
C LEU A 100 1.33 -14.06 10.49
N GLN A 101 1.69 -14.70 11.60
CA GLN A 101 0.84 -14.80 12.78
C GLN A 101 1.46 -14.06 13.96
N CYS A 102 0.73 -13.05 14.46
CA CYS A 102 1.09 -12.28 15.63
C CYS A 102 0.16 -12.56 16.80
N GLY A 103 0.68 -12.46 18.03
CA GLY A 103 -0.12 -12.52 19.25
C GLY A 103 0.47 -11.67 20.35
N LEU A 104 -0.18 -11.71 21.51
CA LEU A 104 0.34 -11.05 22.71
C LEU A 104 1.64 -11.71 23.18
N PRO A 105 2.56 -10.92 23.77
CA PRO A 105 3.75 -11.44 24.39
C PRO A 105 3.37 -12.28 25.60
N VAL A 106 4.24 -13.22 25.97
CA VAL A 106 4.08 -13.95 27.23
C VAL A 106 4.22 -12.95 28.39
N PRO A 107 3.25 -12.87 29.34
CA PRO A 107 3.33 -11.95 30.46
C PRO A 107 4.64 -12.13 31.26
N GLY A 108 5.30 -11.02 31.57
CA GLY A 108 6.56 -11.00 32.33
C GLY A 108 6.85 -9.64 32.94
N MET A 109 8.09 -9.41 33.37
CA MET A 109 8.54 -8.13 33.96
C MET A 109 8.79 -7.01 32.93
N SER A 110 8.45 -7.24 31.66
CA SER A 110 8.68 -6.28 30.58
C SER A 110 7.71 -5.11 30.65
N MET A 111 8.14 -3.92 30.23
CA MET A 111 7.25 -2.78 29.98
C MET A 111 6.61 -2.85 28.58
N PHE A 112 7.11 -3.72 27.70
CA PHE A 112 6.68 -3.89 26.31
C PHE A 112 5.58 -4.95 26.15
N ASN A 113 4.63 -5.00 27.09
CA ASN A 113 3.56 -6.02 27.09
C ASN A 113 2.51 -5.82 25.97
N LEU A 114 2.62 -4.74 25.21
CA LEU A 114 1.74 -4.40 24.09
C LEU A 114 2.39 -4.66 22.73
N ASP A 115 3.67 -5.01 22.69
CA ASP A 115 4.38 -5.34 21.46
C ASP A 115 3.79 -6.61 20.83
N PRO A 116 3.80 -6.73 19.50
CA PRO A 116 3.47 -8.00 18.86
C PRO A 116 4.56 -9.02 19.13
N GLU A 117 4.16 -10.27 19.38
CA GLU A 117 5.05 -11.42 19.25
C GLU A 117 4.66 -12.21 18.00
N VAL A 118 5.58 -12.34 17.06
CA VAL A 118 5.49 -13.20 15.88
C VAL A 118 5.61 -14.66 16.34
N LYS A 119 4.47 -15.35 16.31
CA LYS A 119 4.33 -16.73 16.78
C LYS A 119 4.71 -17.72 15.68
N GLU A 120 4.17 -17.48 14.50
CA GLU A 120 4.40 -18.29 13.30
C GLU A 120 4.63 -17.35 12.10
N GLU A 121 5.52 -17.74 11.21
CA GLU A 121 5.75 -17.07 9.93
C GLU A 121 6.15 -18.10 8.89
N HIS A 122 5.38 -18.17 7.82
CA HIS A 122 5.53 -19.20 6.80
C HIS A 122 5.53 -18.59 5.40
N ILE A 123 6.47 -19.06 4.57
CA ILE A 123 6.52 -18.72 3.17
C ILE A 123 6.59 -20.00 2.37
N TRP A 124 5.74 -20.12 1.37
CA TRP A 124 5.75 -21.20 0.40
C TRP A 124 5.94 -20.66 -1.00
N PHE A 125 6.70 -21.40 -1.81
CA PHE A 125 6.82 -21.20 -3.25
C PHE A 125 5.90 -22.16 -4.00
N LYS A 126 5.26 -21.69 -5.06
CA LYS A 126 4.47 -22.49 -5.98
C LYS A 126 5.34 -22.85 -7.18
N TYR A 127 5.73 -24.13 -7.26
CA TYR A 127 6.42 -24.67 -8.43
C TYR A 127 5.56 -25.72 -9.11
N ARG A 128 5.17 -25.48 -10.37
CA ARG A 128 4.33 -26.40 -11.16
C ARG A 128 3.06 -26.87 -10.42
N GLY A 129 2.40 -25.96 -9.72
CA GLY A 129 1.18 -26.22 -8.95
C GLY A 129 1.39 -26.91 -7.58
N LYS A 130 2.62 -27.28 -7.21
CA LYS A 130 2.94 -27.80 -5.88
C LYS A 130 3.47 -26.69 -4.98
N LYS A 131 2.98 -26.64 -3.74
CA LYS A 131 3.51 -25.76 -2.70
C LYS A 131 4.76 -26.40 -2.08
N ALA A 132 5.84 -25.65 -2.03
CA ALA A 132 7.08 -26.03 -1.35
C ALA A 132 7.39 -24.99 -0.29
N ALA A 133 7.58 -25.40 0.96
CA ALA A 133 7.94 -24.48 2.03
C ALA A 133 9.36 -23.91 1.79
N LEU A 134 9.48 -22.58 1.89
CA LEU A 134 10.73 -21.82 1.81
C LEU A 134 11.19 -21.31 3.18
N LEU A 135 10.24 -20.89 4.01
CA LEU A 135 10.51 -20.39 5.36
C LEU A 135 9.49 -20.98 6.31
N GLU A 136 9.98 -21.44 7.45
CA GLU A 136 9.15 -21.82 8.59
C GLU A 136 9.76 -21.24 9.87
N ARG A 137 8.99 -20.40 10.54
CA ARG A 137 9.24 -19.93 11.89
C ARG A 137 8.14 -20.44 12.79
N ASP A 138 8.52 -21.17 13.84
CA ASP A 138 7.62 -21.68 14.87
C ASP A 138 8.20 -21.33 16.24
N HIS A 139 7.53 -20.45 16.99
CA HIS A 139 7.88 -20.13 18.38
C HIS A 139 9.37 -19.82 18.63
N GLY A 140 10.00 -19.08 17.70
CA GLY A 140 11.40 -18.64 17.79
C GLY A 140 12.43 -19.56 17.11
N SER A 141 12.05 -20.78 16.74
CA SER A 141 12.84 -21.62 15.83
C SER A 141 12.59 -21.17 14.39
N VAL A 142 13.64 -20.99 13.60
CA VAL A 142 13.52 -20.60 12.19
C VAL A 142 14.38 -21.50 11.32
N ARG A 143 13.76 -22.02 10.26
CA ARG A 143 14.46 -22.70 9.18
C ARG A 143 14.05 -22.11 7.83
N ALA A 144 15.03 -21.96 6.95
CA ALA A 144 14.84 -21.43 5.61
C ALA A 144 15.50 -22.35 4.60
N ARG A 145 14.95 -22.35 3.38
CA ARG A 145 15.49 -23.10 2.26
C ARG A 145 16.53 -22.26 1.54
N ASN A 146 17.75 -22.77 1.44
CA ASN A 146 18.84 -22.10 0.76
C ASN A 146 18.75 -22.23 -0.78
N ALA A 147 19.70 -21.63 -1.49
CA ALA A 147 19.78 -21.66 -2.95
C ALA A 147 19.88 -23.07 -3.56
N GLU A 148 20.41 -24.04 -2.81
CA GLU A 148 20.48 -25.46 -3.22
C GLU A 148 19.17 -26.22 -2.95
N GLY A 149 18.16 -25.57 -2.37
CA GLY A 149 16.87 -26.17 -2.06
C GLY A 149 16.84 -26.96 -0.75
N VAL A 150 17.88 -26.83 0.10
CA VAL A 150 18.01 -27.55 1.37
C VAL A 150 17.58 -26.66 2.53
N PHE A 151 16.84 -27.24 3.49
CA PHE A 151 16.50 -26.53 4.74
C PHE A 151 17.70 -26.47 5.67
N GLU A 152 17.95 -25.27 6.18
CA GLU A 152 18.93 -25.02 7.23
C GLU A 152 18.34 -24.14 8.33
N ALA A 153 18.88 -24.28 9.54
CA ALA A 153 18.55 -23.39 10.64
C ALA A 153 19.01 -21.97 10.30
N TYR A 154 18.12 -20.99 10.44
CA TYR A 154 18.47 -19.60 10.20
C TYR A 154 19.25 -19.07 11.43
N PRO A 155 20.53 -18.68 11.27
CA PRO A 155 21.47 -18.57 12.40
C PRO A 155 21.30 -17.31 13.26
N MET A 156 20.26 -16.49 13.05
CA MET A 156 20.10 -15.21 13.75
C MET A 156 19.22 -15.29 15.00
N ALA A 157 19.65 -14.62 16.07
CA ALA A 157 18.79 -14.29 17.20
C ALA A 157 17.74 -13.28 16.75
N LEU A 158 16.58 -13.78 16.33
CA LEU A 158 15.47 -12.95 15.91
C LEU A 158 14.81 -12.32 17.13
N SER A 159 14.49 -11.03 17.04
CA SER A 159 13.52 -10.46 17.95
C SER A 159 12.18 -11.18 17.77
N ASN A 160 11.51 -11.44 18.89
CA ASN A 160 10.17 -12.02 18.89
C ASN A 160 9.15 -11.14 18.17
N SER A 161 9.43 -9.85 18.00
CA SER A 161 8.50 -8.86 17.41
C SER A 161 8.75 -8.54 15.93
N GLU A 162 9.75 -9.17 15.31
CA GLU A 162 10.17 -8.90 13.94
C GLU A 162 9.89 -10.07 13.01
N SER A 163 9.62 -9.79 11.74
CA SER A 163 9.52 -10.82 10.68
C SER A 163 10.92 -11.28 10.25
N VAL A 164 11.05 -12.52 9.79
CA VAL A 164 12.29 -13.02 9.20
C VAL A 164 12.65 -12.23 7.94
N LEU A 165 11.65 -11.80 7.15
CA LEU A 165 11.86 -11.04 5.92
C LEU A 165 12.66 -9.75 6.15
N SER A 166 12.48 -9.06 7.28
CA SER A 166 13.24 -7.83 7.58
C SER A 166 14.71 -8.10 7.93
N GLN A 167 15.02 -9.31 8.37
CA GLN A 167 16.35 -9.73 8.82
C GLN A 167 17.16 -10.50 7.76
N LEU A 168 16.61 -10.68 6.55
CA LEU A 168 17.33 -11.28 5.42
C LEU A 168 18.50 -10.39 4.98
N ARG A 169 19.73 -10.87 5.21
CA ARG A 169 20.98 -10.17 4.87
C ARG A 169 21.81 -10.87 3.78
N GLU A 170 21.43 -12.09 3.41
CA GLU A 170 22.19 -12.97 2.50
C GLU A 170 21.37 -13.30 1.24
N PRO A 171 21.23 -12.37 0.27
CA PRO A 171 20.34 -12.58 -0.86
C PRO A 171 20.75 -13.73 -1.78
N HIS A 172 22.05 -14.02 -1.88
CA HIS A 172 22.54 -15.15 -2.65
C HIS A 172 22.25 -16.50 -1.99
N ARG A 173 22.11 -16.52 -0.66
CA ARG A 173 21.83 -17.74 0.11
C ARG A 173 20.35 -18.06 0.13
N PHE A 174 19.50 -17.04 0.17
CA PHE A 174 18.03 -17.15 0.18
C PHE A 174 17.40 -16.31 -0.94
N PRO A 175 17.59 -16.69 -2.22
CA PRO A 175 17.19 -15.86 -3.35
C PRO A 175 15.68 -15.65 -3.43
N GLU A 176 14.85 -16.69 -3.30
CA GLU A 176 13.39 -16.56 -3.40
C GLU A 176 12.80 -15.72 -2.26
N LEU A 177 13.33 -15.86 -1.04
CA LEU A 177 12.92 -15.02 0.09
C LEU A 177 13.29 -13.55 -0.13
N SER A 178 14.45 -13.31 -0.74
CA SER A 178 14.91 -11.96 -1.08
C SER A 178 14.07 -11.33 -2.20
N MET A 179 13.65 -12.13 -3.18
CA MET A 179 12.70 -11.70 -4.22
C MET A 179 11.37 -11.27 -3.60
N LEU A 180 10.75 -12.13 -2.79
CA LEU A 180 9.48 -11.79 -2.11
C LEU A 180 9.61 -10.54 -1.24
N ARG A 181 10.70 -10.40 -0.48
CA ARG A 181 10.95 -9.19 0.30
C ARG A 181 11.01 -7.96 -0.62
N GLN A 182 11.74 -8.04 -1.73
CA GLN A 182 11.89 -6.92 -2.65
C GLN A 182 10.57 -6.53 -3.32
N GLU A 183 9.71 -7.49 -3.64
CA GLU A 183 8.33 -7.26 -4.10
C GLU A 183 7.53 -6.48 -3.04
N ILE A 184 7.52 -6.94 -1.79
CA ILE A 184 6.79 -6.25 -0.70
C ILE A 184 7.35 -4.84 -0.43
N LEU A 185 8.66 -4.65 -0.55
CA LEU A 185 9.33 -3.35 -0.40
C LEU A 185 9.06 -2.39 -1.57
N SER A 186 8.62 -2.90 -2.72
CA SER A 186 8.23 -2.07 -3.86
C SER A 186 6.84 -1.45 -3.67
N TRP A 187 5.98 -2.05 -2.84
CA TRP A 187 4.60 -1.61 -2.62
C TRP A 187 4.52 -0.18 -2.09
N ARG A 188 3.52 0.58 -2.54
CA ARG A 188 3.30 1.97 -2.14
C ARG A 188 1.88 2.17 -1.63
N PHE A 189 1.79 2.96 -0.56
CA PHE A 189 0.59 3.19 0.21
C PHE A 189 0.39 4.70 0.36
N TYR A 190 -0.70 5.23 -0.16
CA TYR A 190 -1.09 6.63 0.00
C TYR A 190 -2.41 6.73 0.74
N HIS A 191 -2.31 7.05 2.02
CA HIS A 191 -3.48 7.15 2.90
C HIS A 191 -4.11 8.54 2.85
N HIS A 192 -3.30 9.57 3.05
CA HIS A 192 -3.73 10.96 3.03
C HIS A 192 -2.52 11.85 2.78
N PHE A 193 -2.63 12.75 1.79
CA PHE A 193 -1.67 13.83 1.62
C PHE A 193 -2.09 14.98 2.51
N ARG A 194 -1.21 15.40 3.42
CA ARG A 194 -1.46 16.57 4.26
C ARG A 194 -1.46 17.81 3.37
N THR A 195 -2.59 18.52 3.30
CA THR A 195 -2.74 19.77 2.53
C THR A 195 -3.03 20.97 3.41
N ASP A 196 -2.95 20.82 4.74
CA ASP A 196 -3.13 21.92 5.69
C ASP A 196 -2.11 23.06 5.47
N ARG A 197 -2.35 24.23 6.06
CA ARG A 197 -1.53 25.43 5.84
C ARG A 197 -0.03 25.22 6.15
N GLU A 198 0.30 24.32 7.07
CA GLU A 198 1.66 24.02 7.49
C GLU A 198 2.25 22.81 6.76
N ALA A 199 1.49 22.19 5.85
CA ALA A 199 1.92 21.02 5.13
C ALA A 199 3.26 21.25 4.40
N PRO A 200 4.21 20.30 4.48
CA PRO A 200 5.49 20.42 3.79
C PRO A 200 5.37 20.69 2.29
N LEU A 201 4.36 20.10 1.63
CA LEU A 201 4.12 20.25 0.19
C LEU A 201 3.72 21.66 -0.25
N ARG A 202 3.30 22.53 0.70
CA ARG A 202 3.02 23.95 0.44
C ARG A 202 4.27 24.83 0.55
N GLN A 203 5.40 24.27 0.98
CA GLN A 203 6.64 24.99 1.22
C GLN A 203 7.74 24.52 0.24
N PRO A 204 8.68 25.39 -0.16
CA PRO A 204 9.81 24.98 -0.99
C PRO A 204 10.68 23.90 -0.31
N GLN A 205 10.83 22.74 -0.96
CA GLN A 205 11.55 21.59 -0.42
C GLN A 205 12.90 21.36 -1.11
N VAL A 206 13.84 20.70 -0.42
CA VAL A 206 15.07 20.23 -1.09
C VAL A 206 14.70 19.25 -2.20
N GLY A 207 15.14 19.52 -3.43
CA GLY A 207 14.87 18.65 -4.56
C GLY A 207 15.97 17.61 -4.77
N VAL A 208 15.56 16.36 -4.93
CA VAL A 208 16.37 15.26 -5.46
C VAL A 208 15.55 14.58 -6.56
N ARG A 209 16.17 13.76 -7.41
CA ARG A 209 15.39 12.97 -8.38
C ARG A 209 14.50 11.97 -7.65
N THR A 210 13.22 12.32 -7.55
CA THR A 210 12.21 11.58 -6.79
C THR A 210 11.41 10.73 -7.75
N THR A 211 11.82 9.47 -7.92
CA THR A 211 11.09 8.52 -8.78
C THR A 211 9.86 7.93 -8.11
N VAL A 212 9.64 8.19 -6.82
CA VAL A 212 8.50 7.71 -6.02
C VAL A 212 8.15 8.82 -5.03
N LEU A 213 6.92 9.31 -5.08
CA LEU A 213 6.43 10.35 -4.17
C LEU A 213 6.41 9.83 -2.71
N SER A 214 6.88 10.63 -1.76
CA SER A 214 6.73 10.35 -0.33
C SER A 214 5.26 10.26 0.08
N HIS A 215 4.94 9.44 1.08
CA HIS A 215 3.56 9.21 1.55
C HIS A 215 2.83 10.49 2.04
N ASP A 216 3.59 11.51 2.47
CA ASP A 216 3.08 12.81 2.91
C ASP A 216 3.06 13.87 1.79
N GLY A 217 3.58 13.54 0.60
CA GLY A 217 3.62 14.41 -0.57
C GLY A 217 4.64 15.55 -0.49
N ARG A 218 5.52 15.58 0.52
CA ARG A 218 6.48 16.69 0.70
C ARG A 218 7.34 16.96 -0.54
N ASP A 219 7.71 15.91 -1.26
CA ASP A 219 8.56 15.94 -2.44
C ASP A 219 7.77 16.06 -3.76
N LEU A 220 6.53 16.57 -3.72
CA LEU A 220 5.66 16.74 -4.89
C LEU A 220 6.35 17.45 -6.06
N ALA A 221 6.98 18.60 -5.82
CA ALA A 221 7.65 19.37 -6.86
C ALA A 221 8.77 18.56 -7.53
N ALA A 222 9.57 17.85 -6.72
CA ALA A 222 10.64 16.99 -7.21
C ALA A 222 10.11 15.78 -7.99
N ALA A 223 9.00 15.17 -7.55
CA ALA A 223 8.36 14.06 -8.24
C ALA A 223 7.80 14.48 -9.61
N LEU A 224 7.08 15.60 -9.68
CA LEU A 224 6.57 16.17 -10.94
C LEU A 224 7.71 16.48 -11.91
N GLN A 225 8.78 17.14 -11.45
CA GLN A 225 9.94 17.43 -12.27
C GLN A 225 10.64 16.14 -12.76
N THR A 226 10.68 15.10 -11.93
CA THR A 226 11.25 13.79 -12.32
C THR A 226 10.42 13.14 -13.43
N ILE A 227 9.08 13.26 -13.40
CA ILE A 227 8.21 12.79 -14.49
C ILE A 227 8.50 13.56 -15.79
N VAL A 228 8.70 14.88 -15.71
CA VAL A 228 9.05 15.71 -16.87
C VAL A 228 10.39 15.30 -17.49
N GLU A 229 11.38 14.97 -16.67
CA GLU A 229 12.76 14.69 -17.13
C GLU A 229 12.95 13.27 -17.66
N ILE A 230 12.39 12.26 -16.99
CA ILE A 230 12.67 10.84 -17.29
C ILE A 230 11.42 9.97 -17.45
N GLY A 231 10.23 10.54 -17.19
CA GLY A 231 8.94 9.85 -17.29
C GLY A 231 8.16 10.25 -18.54
N ASP A 232 6.82 10.13 -18.46
CA ASP A 232 5.93 10.56 -19.54
C ASP A 232 5.47 12.01 -19.35
N ARG A 233 6.28 12.95 -19.84
CA ARG A 233 5.94 14.38 -19.87
C ARG A 233 4.65 14.66 -20.65
N VAL A 234 4.45 14.02 -21.81
CA VAL A 234 3.28 14.30 -22.66
C VAL A 234 2.00 13.88 -21.93
N GLY A 235 2.02 12.68 -21.35
CA GLY A 235 0.90 12.20 -20.54
C GLY A 235 0.64 13.06 -19.29
N LEU A 236 1.69 13.63 -18.69
CA LEU A 236 1.56 14.55 -17.56
C LEU A 236 0.79 15.82 -17.96
N ASP A 237 1.22 16.46 -19.04
CA ASP A 237 0.57 17.68 -19.56
C ASP A 237 -0.88 17.40 -19.99
N GLU A 238 -1.15 16.26 -20.64
CA GLU A 238 -2.50 15.82 -20.99
C GLU A 238 -3.39 15.58 -19.76
N ALA A 239 -2.85 14.95 -18.71
CA ALA A 239 -3.58 14.68 -17.48
C ALA A 239 -3.94 15.98 -16.74
N ILE A 240 -3.00 16.93 -16.66
CA ILE A 240 -3.25 18.26 -16.11
C ILE A 240 -4.33 18.98 -16.92
N GLY A 241 -4.23 18.96 -18.26
CA GLY A 241 -5.21 19.61 -19.14
C GLY A 241 -6.62 19.04 -19.02
N LYS A 242 -6.76 17.72 -18.80
CA LYS A 242 -8.06 17.07 -18.54
C LYS A 242 -8.66 17.46 -17.19
N ALA A 243 -7.82 17.57 -16.16
CA ALA A 243 -8.27 17.91 -14.81
C ALA A 243 -8.56 19.41 -14.64
N PHE A 244 -7.74 20.25 -15.24
CA PHE A 244 -7.76 21.69 -15.11
C PHE A 244 -7.60 22.35 -16.50
N PRO A 245 -8.68 22.45 -17.29
CA PRO A 245 -8.63 22.95 -18.66
C PRO A 245 -7.91 24.30 -18.79
N GLY A 246 -6.95 24.36 -19.71
CA GLY A 246 -6.14 25.56 -19.97
C GLY A 246 -5.11 25.90 -18.88
N SER A 247 -4.92 25.03 -17.88
CA SER A 247 -3.88 25.20 -16.86
C SER A 247 -2.61 24.42 -17.22
N SER A 248 -1.47 24.87 -16.70
CA SER A 248 -0.20 24.14 -16.76
C SER A 248 0.48 24.15 -15.40
N VAL A 249 1.36 23.18 -15.17
CA VAL A 249 2.15 23.06 -13.94
C VAL A 249 3.62 23.13 -14.31
N GLU A 250 4.37 23.95 -13.57
CA GLU A 250 5.80 24.11 -13.71
C GLU A 250 6.46 23.94 -12.34
N VAL A 251 7.73 23.53 -12.35
CA VAL A 251 8.54 23.41 -11.14
C VAL A 251 9.67 24.43 -11.21
N VAL A 252 9.80 25.23 -10.15
CA VAL A 252 10.89 26.19 -9.99
C VAL A 252 11.77 25.77 -8.82
N ALA A 253 13.07 26.07 -8.92
CA ALA A 253 14.05 25.68 -7.91
C ALA A 253 14.99 26.83 -7.49
N PRO A 254 14.46 27.97 -6.98
CA PRO A 254 15.33 29.02 -6.43
C PRO A 254 16.17 28.43 -5.28
N GLU A 255 17.48 28.67 -5.31
CA GLU A 255 18.43 28.19 -4.29
C GLU A 255 18.33 26.67 -4.01
N ASN A 256 18.08 25.87 -5.06
CA ASN A 256 17.90 24.41 -5.00
C ASN A 256 16.70 23.94 -4.15
N ARG A 257 15.75 24.83 -3.87
CA ARG A 257 14.48 24.48 -3.23
C ARG A 257 13.35 24.46 -4.24
N PHE A 258 12.81 23.28 -4.47
CA PHE A 258 11.80 22.99 -5.47
C PHE A 258 10.42 23.39 -4.95
N SER A 259 9.66 24.07 -5.80
CA SER A 259 8.28 24.48 -5.54
C SER A 259 7.44 24.30 -6.80
N VAL A 260 6.17 24.01 -6.60
CA VAL A 260 5.17 23.90 -7.68
C VAL A 260 4.61 25.29 -7.97
N LEU A 261 4.58 25.64 -9.25
CA LEU A 261 3.82 26.75 -9.80
C LEU A 261 2.72 26.21 -10.71
N MET A 262 1.52 26.79 -10.62
CA MET A 262 0.41 26.44 -11.50
C MET A 262 -0.09 27.68 -12.22
N GLN A 263 0.00 27.69 -13.53
CA GLN A 263 -0.58 28.73 -14.38
C GLN A 263 -2.03 28.36 -14.68
N MET A 264 -2.96 29.30 -14.51
CA MET A 264 -4.37 29.11 -14.79
C MET A 264 -4.88 30.14 -15.82
N PRO A 265 -5.93 29.82 -16.60
CA PRO A 265 -6.53 30.77 -17.53
C PRO A 265 -7.01 32.05 -16.84
N GLY A 266 -6.75 33.20 -17.46
CA GLY A 266 -7.23 34.50 -16.98
C GLY A 266 -6.41 35.12 -15.84
N VAL A 267 -5.31 34.48 -15.40
CA VAL A 267 -4.42 35.01 -14.35
C VAL A 267 -3.06 35.39 -14.93
N GLN A 268 -2.57 36.59 -14.61
CA GLN A 268 -1.32 37.13 -15.17
C GLN A 268 -0.03 36.53 -14.58
N ARG A 269 -0.13 35.92 -13.39
CA ARG A 269 0.98 35.23 -12.71
C ARG A 269 0.56 33.81 -12.33
N PRO A 270 1.50 32.87 -12.24
CA PRO A 270 1.21 31.55 -11.69
C PRO A 270 0.94 31.64 -10.18
N PHE A 271 0.18 30.65 -9.69
CA PHE A 271 -0.04 30.42 -8.26
C PHE A 271 1.05 29.52 -7.70
N GLU A 272 1.55 29.86 -6.51
CA GLU A 272 2.41 28.97 -5.76
C GLU A 272 1.62 27.87 -5.04
N ALA A 273 2.27 26.75 -4.70
CA ALA A 273 1.66 25.67 -3.92
C ALA A 273 0.92 26.15 -2.65
N ARG A 274 1.43 27.18 -1.98
CA ARG A 274 0.79 27.76 -0.78
C ARG A 274 -0.58 28.41 -1.06
N GLU A 275 -0.85 28.82 -2.29
CA GLU A 275 -2.07 29.51 -2.72
C GLU A 275 -3.11 28.55 -3.31
N LEU A 276 -2.70 27.31 -3.64
CA LEU A 276 -3.59 26.32 -4.25
C LEU A 276 -4.59 25.73 -3.24
N SER A 277 -5.76 25.34 -3.75
CA SER A 277 -6.76 24.64 -2.96
C SER A 277 -6.26 23.25 -2.53
N ASP A 278 -6.78 22.74 -1.41
CA ASP A 278 -6.49 21.38 -0.93
C ASP A 278 -6.77 20.32 -1.99
N GLY A 279 -7.90 20.44 -2.69
CA GLY A 279 -8.28 19.52 -3.76
C GLY A 279 -7.29 19.55 -4.94
N THR A 280 -6.80 20.72 -5.31
CA THR A 280 -5.80 20.87 -6.38
C THR A 280 -4.48 20.20 -5.99
N LEU A 281 -3.95 20.49 -4.80
CA LEU A 281 -2.69 19.89 -4.33
C LEU A 281 -2.81 18.37 -4.17
N ARG A 282 -3.92 17.89 -3.62
CA ARG A 282 -4.17 16.45 -3.48
C ARG A 282 -4.24 15.77 -4.84
N TYR A 283 -4.89 16.39 -5.83
CA TYR A 283 -4.92 15.86 -7.18
C TYR A 283 -3.51 15.80 -7.80
N LEU A 284 -2.69 16.84 -7.63
CA LEU A 284 -1.31 16.83 -8.10
C LEU A 284 -0.46 15.73 -7.44
N CYS A 285 -0.66 15.47 -6.14
CA CYS A 285 -0.02 14.35 -5.45
C CYS A 285 -0.47 12.99 -6.01
N LEU A 286 -1.78 12.80 -6.24
CA LEU A 286 -2.30 11.56 -6.84
C LEU A 286 -1.75 11.36 -8.24
N LEU A 287 -1.70 12.43 -9.04
CA LEU A 287 -1.13 12.43 -10.37
C LEU A 287 0.36 12.05 -10.34
N ALA A 288 1.16 12.64 -9.45
CA ALA A 288 2.57 12.30 -9.31
C ALA A 288 2.79 10.85 -8.85
N ALA A 289 1.94 10.34 -7.94
CA ALA A 289 1.98 8.95 -7.48
C ALA A 289 1.61 7.95 -8.59
N LEU A 290 0.55 8.24 -9.37
CA LEU A 290 0.03 7.38 -10.43
C LEU A 290 0.86 7.41 -11.71
N MET A 291 1.63 8.48 -11.92
CA MET A 291 2.50 8.66 -13.09
C MET A 291 3.99 8.45 -12.77
N SER A 292 4.28 7.83 -11.63
CA SER A 292 5.63 7.50 -11.17
C SER A 292 6.49 6.88 -12.29
N PRO A 293 7.69 7.42 -12.61
CA PRO A 293 8.60 6.83 -13.59
C PRO A 293 9.16 5.47 -13.14
N ARG A 294 9.02 5.13 -11.85
CA ARG A 294 9.31 3.81 -11.30
C ARG A 294 8.04 3.28 -10.63
N PRO A 295 7.09 2.72 -11.41
CA PRO A 295 5.83 2.21 -10.88
C PRO A 295 6.10 1.10 -9.85
N PRO A 296 5.36 1.05 -8.73
CA PRO A 296 5.46 -0.03 -7.77
C PRO A 296 4.75 -1.29 -8.26
N ASP A 297 5.09 -2.47 -7.72
CA ASP A 297 4.34 -3.69 -8.08
C ASP A 297 2.89 -3.62 -7.59
N LEU A 298 2.67 -2.93 -6.46
CA LEU A 298 1.36 -2.63 -5.89
C LEU A 298 1.25 -1.18 -5.43
N LEU A 299 0.18 -0.51 -5.84
CA LEU A 299 -0.18 0.86 -5.44
C LEU A 299 -1.54 0.85 -4.74
N ALA A 300 -1.56 1.15 -3.44
CA ALA A 300 -2.77 1.25 -2.65
C ALA A 300 -3.11 2.70 -2.33
N LEU A 301 -4.32 3.12 -2.71
CA LEU A 301 -4.88 4.45 -2.47
C LEU A 301 -6.06 4.34 -1.50
N ASN A 302 -5.99 5.05 -0.37
CA ASN A 302 -7.12 5.14 0.57
C ASN A 302 -7.91 6.42 0.34
N GLU A 303 -9.18 6.27 -0.05
CA GLU A 303 -10.12 7.36 -0.31
C GLU A 303 -9.49 8.49 -1.15
N PRO A 304 -8.95 8.19 -2.34
CA PRO A 304 -8.25 9.17 -3.16
C PRO A 304 -9.16 10.36 -3.54
N GLU A 305 -10.48 10.16 -3.57
CA GLU A 305 -11.47 11.20 -3.86
C GLU A 305 -11.67 12.24 -2.74
N THR A 306 -11.23 11.96 -1.51
CA THR A 306 -11.57 12.82 -0.36
C THR A 306 -11.07 14.25 -0.58
N SER A 307 -11.95 15.23 -0.42
CA SER A 307 -11.70 16.66 -0.67
C SER A 307 -11.45 17.05 -2.15
N LEU A 308 -11.61 16.13 -3.11
CA LEU A 308 -11.61 16.47 -4.53
C LEU A 308 -13.01 16.93 -4.97
N HIS A 309 -13.05 17.90 -5.89
CA HIS A 309 -14.30 18.27 -6.54
C HIS A 309 -14.75 17.13 -7.48
N PRO A 310 -16.07 16.81 -7.58
CA PRO A 310 -16.55 15.66 -8.38
C PRO A 310 -16.15 15.64 -9.86
N ASN A 311 -15.88 16.80 -10.46
CA ASN A 311 -15.37 16.89 -11.84
C ASN A 311 -13.98 16.24 -12.01
N LEU A 312 -13.22 16.02 -10.93
CA LEU A 312 -11.92 15.36 -10.97
C LEU A 312 -12.02 13.83 -10.91
N PHE A 313 -13.20 13.26 -10.66
CA PHE A 313 -13.35 11.80 -10.52
C PHE A 313 -13.09 11.05 -11.83
N GLU A 314 -13.56 11.57 -12.96
CA GLU A 314 -13.30 10.97 -14.27
C GLU A 314 -11.81 11.10 -14.69
N PRO A 315 -11.17 12.29 -14.60
CA PRO A 315 -9.71 12.39 -14.78
C PRO A 315 -8.91 11.47 -13.86
N LEU A 316 -9.32 11.32 -12.60
CA LEU A 316 -8.67 10.41 -11.65
C LEU A 316 -8.84 8.94 -12.05
N ALA A 317 -10.04 8.53 -12.48
CA ALA A 317 -10.29 7.17 -12.96
C ALA A 317 -9.42 6.83 -14.17
N ALA A 318 -9.25 7.78 -15.10
CA ALA A 318 -8.35 7.63 -16.24
C ALA A 318 -6.87 7.46 -15.81
N LEU A 319 -6.40 8.23 -14.82
CA LEU A 319 -5.06 8.07 -14.25
C LEU A 319 -4.86 6.71 -13.58
N ILE A 320 -5.86 6.23 -12.85
CA ILE A 320 -5.85 4.89 -12.22
C ILE A 320 -5.76 3.81 -13.29
N GLY A 321 -6.57 3.90 -14.35
CA GLY A 321 -6.52 2.97 -15.48
C GLY A 321 -5.16 2.96 -16.17
N ARG A 322 -4.54 4.12 -16.29
CA ARG A 322 -3.17 4.24 -16.81
C ARG A 322 -2.15 3.55 -15.90
N ALA A 323 -2.15 3.84 -14.60
CA ALA A 323 -1.24 3.24 -13.64
C ALA A 323 -1.41 1.71 -13.55
N ALA A 324 -2.63 1.22 -13.74
CA ALA A 324 -2.95 -0.21 -13.75
C ALA A 324 -2.25 -0.99 -14.87
N ARG A 325 -1.69 -0.33 -15.89
CA ARG A 325 -0.89 -1.01 -16.93
C ARG A 325 0.44 -1.52 -16.39
N ASP A 326 1.00 -0.85 -15.39
CA ASP A 326 2.34 -1.14 -14.87
C ASP A 326 2.32 -1.61 -13.40
N SER A 327 1.29 -1.21 -12.63
CA SER A 327 1.09 -1.60 -11.23
C SER A 327 -0.20 -2.38 -11.01
N GLN A 328 -0.24 -3.24 -9.99
CA GLN A 328 -1.51 -3.64 -9.40
C GLN A 328 -2.06 -2.48 -8.57
N VAL A 329 -3.32 -2.09 -8.77
CA VAL A 329 -3.91 -0.94 -8.07
C VAL A 329 -4.98 -1.41 -7.10
N TRP A 330 -4.92 -0.90 -5.88
CA TRP A 330 -5.90 -1.13 -4.83
C TRP A 330 -6.48 0.21 -4.38
N ILE A 331 -7.80 0.32 -4.37
CA ILE A 331 -8.51 1.55 -3.99
C ILE A 331 -9.57 1.21 -2.96
N THR A 332 -9.56 1.91 -1.84
CA THR A 332 -10.72 1.99 -0.93
C THR A 332 -11.43 3.30 -1.16
N THR A 333 -12.75 3.28 -1.30
CA THR A 333 -13.54 4.49 -1.58
C THR A 333 -14.91 4.39 -0.93
N HIS A 334 -15.48 5.53 -0.54
CA HIS A 334 -16.90 5.64 -0.17
C HIS A 334 -17.73 6.30 -1.28
N SER A 335 -17.08 6.80 -2.33
CA SER A 335 -17.73 7.45 -3.47
C SER A 335 -18.21 6.43 -4.50
N GLN A 336 -19.53 6.26 -4.56
CA GLN A 336 -20.19 5.49 -5.62
C GLN A 336 -19.93 6.10 -7.01
N ALA A 337 -19.73 7.42 -7.09
CA ALA A 337 -19.43 8.09 -8.35
C ALA A 337 -18.05 7.68 -8.88
N LEU A 338 -16.99 7.75 -8.06
CA LEU A 338 -15.65 7.31 -8.47
C LEU A 338 -15.64 5.81 -8.80
N ALA A 339 -16.27 4.99 -7.97
CA ALA A 339 -16.40 3.56 -8.23
C ALA A 339 -17.12 3.28 -9.57
N GLY A 340 -18.14 4.07 -9.91
CA GLY A 340 -18.85 3.98 -11.19
C GLY A 340 -17.96 4.30 -12.39
N TYR A 341 -17.15 5.37 -12.32
CA TYR A 341 -16.17 5.69 -13.36
C TYR A 341 -15.16 4.55 -13.56
N LEU A 342 -14.60 4.03 -12.46
CA LEU A 342 -13.63 2.93 -12.49
C LEU A 342 -14.23 1.63 -13.05
N ALA A 343 -15.45 1.28 -12.62
CA ALA A 343 -16.15 0.09 -13.10
C ALA A 343 -16.39 0.15 -14.61
N ARG A 344 -16.83 1.31 -15.10
CA ARG A 344 -17.09 1.55 -16.52
C ARG A 344 -15.82 1.53 -17.35
N ASP A 345 -14.82 2.31 -16.96
CA ASP A 345 -13.63 2.55 -17.78
C ASP A 345 -12.68 1.34 -17.81
N LEU A 346 -12.70 0.51 -16.76
CA LEU A 346 -11.82 -0.66 -16.61
C LEU A 346 -12.56 -2.00 -16.75
N ALA A 347 -13.88 -1.98 -16.99
CA ALA A 347 -14.73 -3.17 -17.04
C ALA A 347 -14.58 -4.09 -15.82
N ILE A 348 -14.46 -3.50 -14.62
CA ILE A 348 -14.32 -4.22 -13.35
C ILE A 348 -15.60 -4.15 -12.52
N THR A 349 -15.76 -5.08 -11.58
CA THR A 349 -16.83 -5.03 -10.57
C THR A 349 -16.26 -4.60 -9.22
N PRO A 350 -16.61 -3.41 -8.70
CA PRO A 350 -16.19 -3.00 -7.37
C PRO A 350 -16.70 -3.98 -6.31
N THR A 351 -15.82 -4.35 -5.37
CA THR A 351 -16.16 -5.21 -4.25
C THR A 351 -16.89 -4.40 -3.18
N GLN A 352 -18.15 -4.74 -2.96
CA GLN A 352 -18.94 -4.12 -1.89
C GLN A 352 -18.57 -4.73 -0.53
N LEU A 353 -18.41 -3.87 0.46
CA LEU A 353 -18.16 -4.25 1.85
C LEU A 353 -19.29 -3.75 2.73
N CYS A 354 -19.77 -4.60 3.62
CA CYS A 354 -20.76 -4.25 4.63
C CYS A 354 -20.31 -4.66 6.03
N ASN A 355 -20.97 -4.10 7.04
CA ASN A 355 -20.79 -4.48 8.43
C ASN A 355 -22.04 -5.24 8.90
N ILE A 356 -21.87 -6.43 9.46
CA ILE A 356 -22.94 -7.22 10.07
C ILE A 356 -22.50 -7.54 11.49
N ASP A 357 -23.20 -6.99 12.49
CA ASP A 357 -22.92 -7.18 13.91
C ASP A 357 -21.46 -6.91 14.33
N GLY A 358 -20.83 -5.89 13.73
CA GLY A 358 -19.43 -5.53 13.98
C GLY A 358 -18.41 -6.32 13.16
N GLU A 359 -18.85 -7.29 12.35
CA GLU A 359 -18.00 -8.08 11.45
C GLU A 359 -18.04 -7.53 10.02
N THR A 360 -16.88 -7.49 9.36
CA THR A 360 -16.72 -7.10 7.97
C THR A 360 -17.04 -8.26 7.03
N TRP A 361 -17.94 -8.02 6.09
CA TRP A 361 -18.35 -8.99 5.07
C TRP A 361 -18.19 -8.43 3.66
N ILE A 362 -17.92 -9.33 2.71
CA ILE A 362 -17.94 -9.04 1.27
C ILE A 362 -19.36 -9.28 0.74
N GLY A 363 -19.91 -8.31 0.02
CA GLY A 363 -21.24 -8.33 -0.54
C GLY A 363 -22.16 -7.26 0.07
N ALA A 364 -23.38 -7.18 -0.47
CA ALA A 364 -24.43 -6.34 0.11
C ALA A 364 -24.90 -6.93 1.44
N GLN A 365 -25.36 -6.05 2.35
CA GLN A 365 -26.03 -6.50 3.57
C GLN A 365 -27.23 -7.38 3.19
N PRO A 366 -27.41 -8.56 3.79
CA PRO A 366 -28.64 -9.32 3.62
C PRO A 366 -29.80 -8.46 4.12
N VAL A 367 -30.79 -8.24 3.24
CA VAL A 367 -32.01 -7.47 3.52
C VAL A 367 -32.89 -8.18 4.54
#